data_AF-A0A3C0ZTU8-F1
#
_entry.id   AF-A0A3C0ZTU8-F1
#
_cell.length_a   1.000
_cell.length_b   1.000
_cell.length_c   1.000
_cell.angle_alpha   90.00
_cell.angle_beta   90.00
_cell.angle_gamma   90.00
#
_symmetry.space_group_name_H-M   'P 1'
#
loop_
_entity.id
_entity.type
_entity.pdbx_description
1 polymer ?
#
loop_
_entity_poly.entity_id
_entity_poly.type
_entity_poly.pdbx_seq_one_letter_code
_entity_poly.pdbx_strand_id
1 'polypeptide(L)'
;MGHLTSRDAYRNLEDRINWFTQGAAPSETLTKILRVLFTEKEAKWVAKLPIRPFSLKKAAQMWGTTEAKAEKLLDHLCEKGLLVDSYDHGIRKFVLPPPMIGFFEFSLMRTRGDIDQK
;
A
#
# COMPACT_ATOMS: atom_id res chain seq x y z
N MET A 1 20.60 -13.30 4.98
CA MET A 1 19.75 -12.52 5.92
C MET A 1 18.58 -11.78 5.25
N GLY A 2 18.63 -11.41 3.96
CA GLY A 2 17.52 -10.70 3.30
C GLY A 2 16.18 -11.46 3.22
N HIS A 3 16.21 -12.80 3.27
CA HIS A 3 14.99 -13.62 3.17
C HIS A 3 14.07 -13.54 4.41
N LEU A 4 14.63 -13.28 5.59
CA LEU A 4 13.87 -13.13 6.85
C LEU A 4 13.23 -11.74 6.92
N THR A 5 14.03 -10.70 6.65
CA THR A 5 13.55 -9.30 6.66
C THR A 5 12.49 -9.01 5.60
N SER A 6 12.55 -9.72 4.47
CA SER A 6 11.53 -9.64 3.42
C SER A 6 10.22 -10.28 3.86
N ARG A 7 10.28 -11.44 4.52
CA ARG A 7 9.10 -12.12 5.07
C ARG A 7 8.40 -11.23 6.11
N ASP A 8 9.17 -10.52 6.94
CA ASP A 8 8.64 -9.59 7.93
C ASP A 8 7.93 -8.38 7.29
N ALA A 9 8.42 -7.89 6.15
CA ALA A 9 7.81 -6.74 5.46
C ALA A 9 6.38 -7.04 4.99
N TYR A 10 6.18 -8.18 4.32
CA TYR A 10 4.86 -8.57 3.80
C TYR A 10 3.93 -8.98 4.94
N ARG A 11 4.45 -9.67 5.97
CA ARG A 11 3.65 -10.01 7.15
C ARG A 11 3.14 -8.77 7.88
N ASN A 12 3.98 -7.77 8.08
CA ASN A 12 3.55 -6.51 8.69
C ASN A 12 2.50 -5.77 7.83
N LEU A 13 2.58 -5.90 6.51
CA LEU A 13 1.56 -5.36 5.60
C LEU A 13 0.24 -6.13 5.70
N GLU A 14 0.28 -7.47 5.78
CA GLU A 14 -0.90 -8.30 6.03
C GLU A 14 -1.56 -7.95 7.37
N ASP A 15 -0.77 -7.84 8.44
CA ASP A 15 -1.26 -7.43 9.75
C ASP A 15 -1.92 -6.05 9.68
N ARG A 16 -1.32 -5.10 8.93
CA ARG A 16 -1.93 -3.78 8.70
C ARG A 16 -3.25 -3.88 7.92
N ILE A 17 -3.33 -4.70 6.88
CA ILE A 17 -4.57 -4.92 6.10
C ILE A 17 -5.65 -5.54 6.99
N ASN A 18 -5.28 -6.42 7.93
CA ASN A 18 -6.22 -7.02 8.87
C ASN A 18 -6.81 -6.05 9.91
N TRP A 19 -6.41 -4.77 9.91
CA TRP A 19 -7.13 -3.73 10.65
C TRP A 19 -8.40 -3.25 9.93
N PHE A 20 -8.58 -3.54 8.64
CA PHE A 20 -9.87 -3.31 7.99
C PHE A 20 -10.90 -4.30 8.56
N THR A 21 -12.13 -3.86 8.75
CA THR A 21 -13.22 -4.69 9.30
C THR A 21 -13.48 -5.96 8.47
N GLN A 22 -13.23 -5.90 7.16
CA GLN A 22 -13.31 -7.05 6.27
C GLN A 22 -12.11 -7.99 6.40
N GLY A 23 -10.92 -7.44 6.71
CA GLY A 23 -9.65 -8.15 6.80
C GLY A 23 -9.31 -8.96 5.54
N ALA A 24 -8.26 -9.76 5.66
CA ALA A 24 -7.90 -10.80 4.72
C ALA A 24 -7.15 -11.90 5.50
N ALA A 25 -7.76 -13.09 5.61
CA ALA A 25 -7.17 -14.19 6.37
C ALA A 25 -5.72 -14.44 5.92
N PRO A 26 -4.74 -14.42 6.86
CA PRO A 26 -3.34 -14.67 6.52
C PRO A 26 -3.20 -16.00 5.79
N SER A 27 -2.60 -15.97 4.61
CA SER A 27 -2.39 -17.16 3.78
C SER A 27 -1.17 -16.96 2.90
N GLU A 28 -0.50 -18.05 2.52
CA GLU A 28 0.63 -17.96 1.58
C GLU A 28 0.21 -17.33 0.25
N THR A 29 -1.04 -17.55 -0.17
CA THR A 29 -1.60 -16.95 -1.37
C THR A 29 -1.68 -15.43 -1.25
N LEU A 30 -2.19 -14.90 -0.13
CA LEU A 30 -2.21 -13.47 0.13
C LEU A 30 -0.79 -12.88 0.10
N THR A 31 0.17 -13.53 0.76
CA THR A 31 1.57 -13.09 0.75
C THR A 31 2.15 -13.04 -0.67
N LYS A 32 1.85 -14.04 -1.51
CA LYS A 32 2.28 -14.07 -2.91
C LYS A 32 1.66 -12.92 -3.71
N ILE A 33 0.37 -12.65 -3.53
CA ILE A 33 -0.30 -11.52 -4.19
C ILE A 33 0.34 -10.19 -3.78
N LEU A 34 0.58 -9.98 -2.48
CA LEU A 34 1.23 -8.76 -2.00
C LEU A 34 2.65 -8.58 -2.55
N ARG A 35 3.38 -9.68 -2.80
CA ARG A 35 4.71 -9.66 -3.45
C ARG A 35 4.66 -9.26 -4.92
N VAL A 36 3.58 -9.57 -5.62
CA VAL A 36 3.35 -9.12 -7.00
C VAL A 36 3.05 -7.62 -7.03
N LEU A 37 2.24 -7.14 -6.06
CA LEU A 37 1.79 -5.76 -6.03
C LEU A 37 2.83 -4.77 -5.48
N PHE A 38 3.56 -5.19 -4.44
CA PHE A 38 4.51 -4.36 -3.71
C PHE A 38 5.92 -4.93 -3.81
N THR A 39 6.87 -4.05 -4.11
CA THR A 39 8.26 -4.29 -3.75
C THR A 39 8.40 -4.37 -2.23
N GLU A 40 9.43 -5.06 -1.75
CA GLU A 40 9.68 -5.17 -0.31
C GLU A 40 9.78 -3.80 0.38
N LYS A 41 10.37 -2.82 -0.31
CA LYS A 41 10.52 -1.45 0.20
C LYS A 41 9.17 -0.77 0.34
N GLU A 42 8.30 -0.86 -0.66
CA GLU A 42 6.94 -0.32 -0.58
C GLU A 42 6.13 -0.98 0.53
N ALA A 43 6.20 -2.31 0.66
CA ALA A 43 5.50 -3.04 1.71
C ALA A 43 5.87 -2.53 3.11
N LYS A 44 7.17 -2.28 3.37
CA LYS A 44 7.65 -1.69 4.64
C LYS A 44 7.09 -0.29 4.90
N TRP A 45 6.91 0.53 3.86
CA TRP A 45 6.37 1.88 4.00
C TRP A 45 4.87 1.88 4.19
N VAL A 46 4.15 1.07 3.41
CA VAL A 46 2.69 0.98 3.44
C VAL A 46 2.20 0.33 4.72
N ALA A 47 2.91 -0.66 5.26
CA ALA A 47 2.61 -1.24 6.57
C ALA A 47 2.62 -0.18 7.69
N LYS A 48 3.33 0.93 7.53
CA LYS A 48 3.35 2.04 8.51
C LYS A 48 2.19 3.01 8.32
N LEU A 49 1.53 3.07 7.17
CA LEU A 49 0.49 4.06 6.91
C LEU A 49 -0.82 3.79 7.70
N PRO A 50 -1.64 4.81 7.96
CA PRO A 50 -2.97 4.62 8.51
C PRO A 50 -3.91 3.90 7.53
N ILE A 51 -4.81 3.06 8.04
CA ILE A 51 -5.90 2.48 7.22
C ILE A 51 -7.05 3.46 6.95
N ARG A 52 -7.14 4.55 7.72
CA ARG A 52 -8.11 5.64 7.51
C ARG A 52 -7.49 6.72 6.61
N PRO A 53 -8.31 7.54 5.91
CA PRO A 53 -7.79 8.63 5.10
C PRO A 53 -6.79 9.52 5.86
N PHE A 54 -5.64 9.77 5.26
CA PHE A 54 -4.54 10.53 5.86
C PHE A 54 -3.98 11.57 4.90
N SER A 55 -3.33 12.61 5.42
CA SER A 55 -2.69 13.65 4.60
C SER A 55 -1.23 13.35 4.28
N LEU A 56 -0.68 14.03 3.28
CA LEU A 56 0.74 14.02 2.95
C LEU A 56 1.62 14.27 4.20
N LYS A 57 1.29 15.31 4.97
CA LYS A 57 1.96 15.65 6.23
C LYS A 57 1.98 14.49 7.22
N LYS A 58 0.89 13.72 7.32
CA LYS A 58 0.81 12.56 8.22
C LYS A 58 1.74 11.44 7.75
N ALA A 59 1.78 11.15 6.44
CA ALA A 59 2.68 10.16 5.86
C ALA A 59 4.15 10.55 6.09
N ALA A 60 4.52 11.80 5.80
CA ALA A 60 5.87 12.32 6.02
C ALA A 60 6.32 12.16 7.48
N GLN A 61 5.43 12.47 8.44
CA GLN A 61 5.68 12.27 9.87
C GLN A 61 5.90 10.79 10.22
N MET A 62 5.04 9.89 9.75
CA MET A 62 5.15 8.44 10.05
C MET A 62 6.38 7.81 9.42
N TRP A 63 6.85 8.36 8.31
CA TRP A 63 8.03 7.91 7.60
C TRP A 63 9.33 8.57 8.06
N GLY A 64 9.25 9.64 8.87
CA GLY A 64 10.41 10.41 9.30
C GLY A 64 11.14 11.07 8.13
N THR A 65 10.39 11.58 7.14
CA THR A 65 10.92 12.15 5.89
C THR A 65 10.28 13.50 5.57
N THR A 66 10.75 14.17 4.50
CA THR A 66 10.17 15.43 4.02
C THR A 66 8.88 15.18 3.24
N GLU A 67 7.97 16.17 3.21
CA GLU A 67 6.73 16.09 2.44
C GLU A 67 7.01 15.83 0.95
N ALA A 68 7.99 16.50 0.34
CA ALA A 68 8.37 16.26 -1.06
C ALA A 68 8.82 14.82 -1.35
N LYS A 69 9.49 14.15 -0.41
CA LYS A 69 9.87 12.73 -0.56
C LYS A 69 8.68 11.80 -0.35
N ALA A 70 7.82 12.13 0.60
CA ALA A 70 6.60 11.37 0.86
C ALA A 70 5.63 11.46 -0.33
N GLU A 71 5.49 12.64 -0.92
CA GLU A 71 4.63 12.91 -2.06
C GLU A 71 5.00 12.04 -3.25
N LYS A 72 6.30 12.02 -3.63
CA LYS A 72 6.78 11.14 -4.71
C LYS A 72 6.45 9.67 -4.49
N LEU A 73 6.52 9.19 -3.24
CA LEU A 73 6.19 7.79 -2.94
C LEU A 73 4.68 7.55 -2.97
N LEU A 74 3.88 8.49 -2.45
CA LEU A 74 2.42 8.39 -2.46
C LEU A 74 1.88 8.46 -3.89
N ASP A 75 2.38 9.37 -4.71
CA ASP A 75 2.02 9.49 -6.13
C ASP A 75 2.37 8.20 -6.88
N HIS A 76 3.55 7.65 -6.66
CA HIS A 76 3.93 6.36 -7.25
C HIS A 76 2.98 5.23 -6.83
N LEU A 77 2.58 5.16 -5.56
CA LEU A 77 1.63 4.16 -5.09
C LEU A 77 0.22 4.36 -5.69
N CYS A 78 -0.20 5.61 -5.91
CA CYS A 78 -1.45 5.96 -6.60
C CYS A 78 -1.39 5.60 -8.10
N GLU A 79 -0.29 5.87 -8.78
CA GLU A 79 -0.05 5.46 -10.17
C GLU A 79 -0.13 3.94 -10.32
N LYS A 80 0.30 3.19 -9.31
CA LYS A 80 0.22 1.73 -9.24
C LYS A 80 -1.17 1.19 -8.87
N GLY A 81 -2.12 2.06 -8.52
CA GLY A 81 -3.47 1.70 -8.06
C GLY A 81 -3.51 1.13 -6.64
N LEU A 82 -2.42 1.24 -5.88
CA LEU A 82 -2.29 0.67 -4.53
C LEU A 82 -2.78 1.61 -3.43
N LEU A 83 -2.86 2.91 -3.74
CA LEU A 83 -3.52 3.92 -2.93
C LEU A 83 -4.54 4.67 -3.78
N VAL A 84 -5.58 5.16 -3.13
CA VAL A 84 -6.54 6.09 -3.74
C VAL A 84 -6.37 7.44 -3.06
N ASP A 85 -6.29 8.49 -3.86
CA ASP A 85 -6.29 9.86 -3.37
C ASP A 85 -7.58 10.59 -3.73
N SER A 86 -7.96 11.53 -2.87
CA SER A 86 -9.13 12.39 -3.05
C SER A 86 -8.93 13.71 -2.32
N TYR A 87 -9.73 14.71 -2.67
CA TYR A 87 -9.74 15.98 -1.95
C TYR A 87 -10.89 16.00 -0.94
N ASP A 88 -10.56 16.28 0.31
CA ASP A 88 -11.50 16.48 1.41
C ASP A 88 -11.24 17.87 2.02
N HIS A 89 -12.22 18.77 1.92
CA HIS A 89 -12.10 20.17 2.37
C HIS A 89 -10.84 20.89 1.84
N GLY A 90 -10.49 20.66 0.57
CA GLY A 90 -9.31 21.26 -0.07
C GLY A 90 -7.98 20.61 0.30
N ILE A 91 -7.98 19.57 1.14
CA ILE A 91 -6.78 18.82 1.54
C ILE A 91 -6.76 17.50 0.78
N ARG A 92 -5.67 17.23 0.04
CA ARG A 92 -5.44 15.92 -0.58
C ARG A 92 -5.24 14.86 0.51
N LYS A 93 -6.10 13.85 0.50
CA LYS A 93 -6.08 12.69 1.37
C LYS A 93 -5.74 11.45 0.56
N PHE A 94 -5.11 10.50 1.21
CA PHE A 94 -4.75 9.20 0.68
C PHE A 94 -5.36 8.13 1.56
N VAL A 95 -5.76 7.01 0.96
CA VAL A 95 -6.29 5.87 1.71
C VAL A 95 -5.84 4.57 1.06
N LEU A 96 -5.47 3.60 1.89
CA LEU A 96 -5.30 2.22 1.45
C LEU A 96 -6.70 1.66 1.19
N PRO A 97 -7.01 1.14 0.00
CA PRO A 97 -8.33 0.58 -0.24
C PRO A 97 -8.54 -0.64 0.67
N PRO A 98 -9.76 -0.84 1.20
CA PRO A 98 -10.05 -2.06 1.94
C PRO A 98 -9.83 -3.29 1.05
N PRO A 99 -9.43 -4.44 1.62
CA PRO A 99 -9.21 -5.70 0.91
C PRO A 99 -10.54 -6.33 0.44
N MET A 100 -11.23 -5.63 -0.47
CA MET A 100 -12.34 -6.18 -1.24
C MET A 100 -11.79 -6.95 -2.43
N ILE A 101 -12.55 -7.89 -3.01
CA ILE A 101 -12.27 -8.48 -4.34
C ILE A 101 -11.90 -7.37 -5.35
N GLY A 102 -12.57 -6.22 -5.25
CA GLY A 102 -12.28 -4.99 -5.98
C GLY A 102 -10.88 -4.38 -5.80
N PHE A 103 -10.20 -4.51 -4.66
CA PHE A 103 -8.86 -3.92 -4.47
C PHE A 103 -7.81 -4.57 -5.36
N PHE A 104 -7.85 -5.91 -5.46
CA PHE A 104 -6.99 -6.65 -6.36
C PHE A 104 -7.35 -6.34 -7.82
N GLU A 105 -8.64 -6.27 -8.13
CA GLU A 105 -9.12 -5.89 -9.46
C GLU A 105 -8.67 -4.48 -9.85
N PHE A 106 -8.86 -3.46 -9.01
CA PHE A 106 -8.41 -2.08 -9.29
C PHE A 106 -6.89 -1.99 -9.49
N SER A 107 -6.11 -2.72 -8.69
CA SER A 107 -4.65 -2.74 -8.82
C SER A 107 -4.19 -3.45 -10.11
N LEU A 108 -4.95 -4.45 -10.57
CA LEU A 108 -4.66 -5.26 -11.76
C LEU A 108 -5.31 -4.75 -13.05
N MET A 109 -6.35 -3.92 -12.97
CA MET A 109 -7.04 -3.31 -14.11
C MET A 109 -6.20 -2.22 -14.78
N ARG A 110 -5.27 -1.62 -14.06
CA ARG A 110 -4.31 -0.68 -14.65
C ARG A 110 -3.21 -1.48 -15.33
N THR A 111 -3.00 -1.25 -16.62
CA THR A 111 -1.85 -1.82 -17.33
C THR A 111 -0.58 -1.18 -16.82
N ARG A 112 0.38 -2.00 -16.41
CA ARG A 112 1.62 -1.58 -15.76
C ARG A 112 2.80 -2.34 -16.36
N GLY A 113 3.90 -1.65 -16.57
CA GLY A 113 5.09 -2.24 -17.22
C GLY A 113 5.94 -3.13 -16.31
N ASP A 114 5.61 -3.22 -15.02
CA ASP A 114 6.40 -3.93 -14.01
C ASP A 114 5.83 -5.29 -13.58
N ILE A 115 4.66 -5.69 -14.11
CA ILE A 115 4.02 -6.99 -13.85
C ILE A 115 3.56 -7.63 -15.16
N ASP A 116 3.66 -8.96 -15.25
CA ASP A 116 3.17 -9.70 -16.42
C ASP A 116 1.65 -9.85 -16.34
N GLN A 117 0.94 -9.12 -17.21
CA GLN A 117 -0.53 -9.05 -17.26
C GLN A 117 -1.08 -9.69 -18.54
N LYS A 118 -0.33 -10.60 -19.17
CA LYS A 118 -0.74 -11.33 -20.38
C LYS A 118 -1.13 -12.78 -20.11
#